data_AF-A0A933F852-F1
#
_entry.id   AF-A0A933F852-F1
#
_cell.length_a   1.000
_cell.length_b   1.000
_cell.length_c   1.000
_cell.angle_alpha   90.00
_cell.angle_beta   90.00
_cell.angle_gamma   90.00
#
_symmetry.space_group_name_H-M   'P 1'
#
loop_
_entity.id
_entity.type
_entity.pdbx_description
1 polymer ?
#
loop_
_entity_poly.entity_id
_entity_poly.type
_entity_poly.pdbx_seq_one_letter_code
_entity_poly.pdbx_strand_id
1 'polypeptide(L)'
;MGGKVCPKCGYERRPGDFAPEIECPRCGIVYAKVENPRPAESPAVPGLTEQLARQKEMEMEESRAGDLILSCVTASFIGVCLYLATWRFLGPLFTFSEVNETYGEFLGSYVSLQSLCLAALSGLAFSPAVYKYLRNKRRSWWN
;
A
#
# COMPACT_ATOMS: atom_id res chain seq x y z
N MET A 1 14.01 -58.15 -25.96
CA MET A 1 13.60 -57.40 -24.76
C MET A 1 14.57 -56.25 -24.60
N GLY A 2 14.25 -55.07 -25.14
CA GLY A 2 15.13 -53.89 -25.05
C GLY A 2 14.71 -53.02 -23.87
N GLY A 3 15.65 -52.62 -23.01
CA GLY A 3 15.36 -51.72 -21.89
C GLY A 3 15.00 -50.32 -22.38
N LYS A 4 14.14 -49.60 -21.64
CA LYS A 4 13.87 -48.19 -21.91
C LYS A 4 15.15 -47.38 -21.67
N VAL A 5 15.73 -46.81 -22.71
CA VAL A 5 16.91 -45.94 -22.62
C VAL A 5 16.45 -44.52 -22.27
N CYS A 6 17.05 -43.92 -21.25
CA CYS A 6 16.72 -42.56 -20.86
C CYS A 6 17.18 -41.55 -21.92
N PRO A 7 16.28 -40.70 -22.47
CA PRO A 7 16.66 -39.69 -23.47
C PRO A 7 17.53 -38.56 -22.91
N LYS A 8 17.57 -38.37 -21.58
CA LYS A 8 18.36 -37.31 -20.93
C LYS A 8 19.78 -37.74 -20.56
N CYS A 9 19.97 -38.99 -20.12
CA CYS A 9 21.26 -39.45 -19.58
C CYS A 9 21.81 -40.72 -20.25
N GLY A 10 21.08 -41.30 -21.21
CA GLY A 10 21.48 -42.51 -21.94
C GLY A 10 21.48 -43.80 -21.10
N TYR A 11 21.00 -43.77 -19.86
CA TYR A 11 20.96 -44.95 -19.00
C TYR A 11 19.91 -45.95 -19.49
N GLU A 12 20.32 -47.20 -19.69
CA GLU A 12 19.42 -48.31 -20.00
C GLU A 12 18.96 -48.98 -18.70
N ARG A 13 17.64 -49.04 -18.52
CA ARG A 13 17.01 -49.60 -17.33
C ARG A 13 17.25 -51.10 -17.19
N ARG A 14 17.54 -51.52 -15.96
CA ARG A 14 17.69 -52.93 -15.59
C ARG A 14 16.52 -53.39 -14.70
N PRO A 15 16.13 -54.67 -14.74
CA PRO A 15 14.98 -55.19 -13.99
C PRO A 15 15.15 -55.16 -12.45
N GLY A 16 16.30 -54.75 -11.93
CA GLY A 16 16.58 -54.59 -10.49
C GLY A 16 16.65 -53.14 -10.00
N ASP A 17 16.33 -52.15 -10.83
CA ASP A 17 16.38 -50.74 -10.43
C ASP A 17 15.23 -50.38 -9.48
N PHE A 18 15.55 -49.71 -8.37
CA PHE A 18 14.60 -49.32 -7.31
C PHE A 18 13.67 -48.13 -7.65
N ALA A 19 13.62 -47.68 -8.90
CA ALA A 19 12.83 -46.50 -9.29
C ALA A 19 11.51 -46.87 -10.01
N PRO A 20 10.43 -46.09 -9.83
CA PRO A 20 9.15 -46.32 -10.49
C PRO A 20 9.28 -46.22 -12.02
N GLU A 21 8.55 -47.07 -12.78
CA GLU A 21 8.70 -47.18 -14.24
C GLU A 21 8.55 -45.86 -15.02
N ILE A 22 7.94 -44.85 -14.39
CA ILE A 22 7.69 -43.52 -14.94
C ILE A 22 8.91 -42.57 -14.84
N GLU A 23 9.91 -42.89 -14.01
CA GLU A 23 11.07 -42.02 -13.73
C GLU A 23 12.40 -42.75 -13.93
N CYS A 24 13.43 -42.08 -14.44
CA CYS A 24 14.76 -42.67 -14.60
C CYS A 24 15.51 -42.79 -13.24
N PRO A 25 16.02 -43.97 -12.84
CA PRO A 25 16.73 -44.16 -11.58
C PRO A 25 18.03 -43.35 -11.46
N ARG A 26 18.65 -42.99 -12.59
CA ARG A 26 19.95 -42.31 -12.60
C ARG A 26 19.84 -40.78 -12.56
N CYS A 27 18.85 -40.21 -13.24
CA CYS A 27 18.74 -38.74 -13.41
C CYS A 27 17.41 -38.16 -12.93
N GLY A 28 16.47 -39.00 -12.46
CA GLY A 28 15.18 -38.58 -11.92
C GLY A 28 14.22 -37.97 -12.95
N ILE A 29 14.46 -38.15 -14.25
CA ILE A 29 13.54 -37.58 -15.25
C ILE A 29 12.30 -38.43 -15.41
N VAL A 30 11.15 -37.77 -15.38
CA VAL A 30 9.85 -38.37 -15.68
C VAL A 30 9.72 -38.48 -17.21
N TYR A 31 9.61 -39.70 -17.75
CA TYR A 31 9.50 -39.93 -19.19
C TYR A 31 8.32 -39.18 -19.82
N ALA A 32 7.19 -39.09 -19.09
CA ALA A 32 6.01 -38.34 -19.52
C ALA A 32 6.25 -36.83 -19.72
N LYS A 33 7.23 -36.23 -19.02
CA LYS A 33 7.61 -34.82 -19.21
C LYS A 33 8.50 -34.61 -20.44
N VAL A 34 9.19 -35.64 -20.91
CA VAL A 34 10.09 -35.57 -22.08
C VAL A 34 9.37 -35.90 -23.37
N GLU A 35 8.46 -36.88 -23.33
CA GLU A 35 7.64 -37.27 -24.49
C GLU A 35 6.59 -36.21 -24.82
N ASN A 36 6.19 -35.40 -23.83
CA ASN A 36 5.29 -34.29 -24.03
C ASN A 36 5.92 -33.01 -23.47
N PRO A 37 6.92 -32.44 -24.19
CA PRO A 37 7.44 -31.12 -23.87
C PRO A 37 6.35 -30.13 -24.27
N ARG A 38 5.28 -30.03 -23.47
CA ARG A 38 4.40 -28.89 -23.57
C ARG A 38 5.29 -27.68 -23.34
N PRO A 39 5.34 -26.72 -24.27
CA PRO A 39 6.05 -25.48 -24.03
C PRO A 39 5.55 -24.94 -22.68
N ALA A 40 6.47 -24.59 -21.79
CA ALA A 40 6.14 -23.92 -20.54
C ALA A 40 5.60 -22.50 -20.76
N GLU A 41 5.23 -22.15 -21.99
CA GLU A 41 4.30 -21.09 -22.29
C GLU A 41 2.90 -21.63 -22.05
N SER A 42 2.39 -21.36 -20.84
CA SER A 42 0.96 -21.10 -20.69
C SER A 42 0.55 -20.27 -21.91
N PRO A 43 -0.38 -20.73 -22.76
CA PRO A 43 -0.74 -19.98 -23.95
C PRO A 43 -1.07 -18.58 -23.47
N ALA A 44 -0.38 -17.60 -24.01
CA ALA A 44 -0.70 -16.20 -23.78
C ALA A 44 -2.11 -16.02 -24.32
N VAL A 45 -3.11 -16.25 -23.48
CA VAL A 45 -4.50 -16.01 -23.81
C VAL A 45 -4.55 -14.51 -24.05
N PRO A 46 -4.80 -14.03 -25.28
CA PRO A 46 -4.63 -12.62 -25.62
C PRO A 46 -5.47 -11.66 -24.78
N GLY A 47 -6.47 -12.17 -24.05
CA GLY A 47 -7.28 -11.40 -23.10
C GLY A 47 -6.85 -11.49 -21.63
N LEU A 48 -6.05 -12.47 -21.21
CA LEU A 48 -5.69 -12.63 -19.78
C LEU A 48 -4.69 -11.58 -19.32
N THR A 49 -3.74 -11.23 -20.18
CA THR A 49 -2.78 -10.15 -19.93
C THR A 49 -3.48 -8.81 -19.81
N GLU A 50 -4.48 -8.54 -20.64
CA GLU A 50 -5.27 -7.30 -20.57
C GLU A 50 -6.20 -7.29 -19.34
N GLN A 51 -6.82 -8.42 -19.02
CA GLN A 51 -7.62 -8.55 -17.79
C GLN A 51 -6.77 -8.31 -16.53
N LEU A 52 -5.56 -8.88 -16.49
CA LEU A 52 -4.63 -8.68 -15.37
C LEU A 52 -4.14 -7.22 -15.29
N ALA A 53 -3.90 -6.57 -16.43
CA ALA A 53 -3.56 -5.16 -16.47
C ALA A 53 -4.69 -4.29 -15.90
N ARG A 54 -5.94 -4.54 -16.31
CA ARG A 54 -7.12 -3.86 -15.76
C ARG A 54 -7.32 -4.14 -14.27
N GLN A 55 -7.08 -5.36 -13.81
CA GLN A 55 -7.14 -5.68 -12.39
C GLN A 55 -6.13 -4.86 -11.58
N LYS A 56 -4.87 -4.78 -12.04
CA LYS A 56 -3.85 -3.98 -11.37
C LYS A 56 -4.14 -2.48 -11.39
N GLU A 57 -4.79 -1.97 -12.44
CA GLU A 57 -5.24 -0.58 -12.50
C GLU A 57 -6.30 -0.29 -11.43
N MET A 58 -7.29 -1.17 -11.27
CA MET A 58 -8.31 -1.05 -10.23
C MET A 58 -7.72 -1.13 -8.82
N GLU A 59 -6.81 -2.08 -8.56
CA GLU A 59 -6.11 -2.18 -7.27
C GLU A 59 -5.29 -0.91 -6.96
N MET A 60 -4.66 -0.32 -7.98
CA MET A 60 -3.90 0.93 -7.82
C MET A 60 -4.82 2.12 -7.53
N GLU A 61 -6.02 2.17 -8.12
CA GLU A 61 -6.99 3.23 -7.87
C GLU A 61 -7.59 3.14 -6.47
N GLU A 62 -7.90 1.94 -5.99
CA GLU A 62 -8.38 1.68 -4.63
C GLU A 62 -7.35 2.12 -3.58
N SER A 63 -6.07 1.81 -3.80
CA SER A 63 -4.97 2.24 -2.92
C SER A 63 -4.88 3.77 -2.83
N ARG A 64 -5.10 4.51 -3.93
CA ARG A 64 -5.08 5.99 -3.93
C ARG A 64 -6.24 6.57 -3.13
N ALA A 65 -7.42 5.98 -3.22
CA ALA A 65 -8.59 6.42 -2.46
C ALA A 65 -8.36 6.22 -0.95
N GLY A 66 -7.79 5.08 -0.55
CA GLY A 66 -7.46 4.79 0.85
C GLY A 66 -6.48 5.79 1.46
N ASP A 67 -5.42 6.14 0.73
CA ASP A 67 -4.43 7.12 1.19
C ASP A 67 -5.01 8.53 1.37
N LEU A 68 -5.89 8.95 0.46
CA LEU A 68 -6.52 10.27 0.55
C LEU A 68 -7.41 10.36 1.80
N ILE A 69 -8.23 9.33 2.05
CA ILE A 69 -9.10 9.27 3.23
C ILE A 69 -8.26 9.29 4.51
N LEU A 70 -7.19 8.49 4.58
CA LEU A 70 -6.32 8.45 5.75
C LEU A 70 -5.66 9.82 6.03
N SER A 71 -5.25 10.54 4.98
CA SER A 71 -4.68 11.89 5.12
C SER A 71 -5.70 12.92 5.65
N CYS A 72 -6.95 12.87 5.18
CA CYS A 72 -8.02 13.76 5.65
C CYS A 72 -8.41 13.48 7.12
N VAL A 73 -8.50 12.21 7.51
CA VAL A 73 -8.83 11.81 8.89
C VAL A 73 -7.72 12.23 9.85
N THR A 74 -6.47 11.96 9.50
CA THR A 74 -5.32 12.33 10.34
C THR A 74 -5.18 13.85 10.49
N ALA A 75 -5.36 14.63 9.42
CA ALA A 75 -5.33 16.09 9.50
C ALA A 75 -6.46 16.65 10.38
N SER A 76 -7.68 16.10 10.26
CA SER A 76 -8.82 16.51 11.08
C SER A 76 -8.57 16.21 12.57
N PHE A 77 -8.05 15.02 12.87
CA PHE A 77 -7.75 14.63 14.25
C PHE A 77 -6.68 15.52 14.88
N ILE A 78 -5.59 15.80 14.16
CA ILE A 78 -4.53 16.70 14.63
C ILE A 78 -5.09 18.11 14.89
N GLY A 79 -5.94 18.64 14.00
CA GLY A 79 -6.57 19.94 14.18
C GLY A 79 -7.41 20.03 15.46
N VAL A 80 -8.24 19.00 15.72
CA VAL A 80 -9.04 18.91 16.95
C VAL A 80 -8.16 18.81 18.19
N CYS A 81 -7.11 17.98 18.17
CA CYS A 81 -6.18 17.87 19.29
C CYS A 81 -5.48 19.19 19.61
N LEU A 82 -5.01 19.91 18.58
CA LEU A 82 -4.38 21.22 18.76
C LEU A 82 -5.35 22.25 19.31
N TYR A 83 -6.61 22.25 18.85
CA TYR A 83 -7.66 23.12 19.37
C TYR A 83 -7.96 22.84 20.86
N LEU A 84 -8.07 21.57 21.25
CA LEU A 84 -8.31 21.21 22.65
C LEU A 84 -7.11 21.54 23.54
N ALA A 85 -5.88 21.34 23.03
CA ALA A 85 -4.67 21.71 23.75
C ALA A 85 -4.60 23.23 23.97
N THR A 86 -4.84 24.05 22.95
CA THR A 86 -4.85 25.52 23.10
C THR A 86 -5.93 25.95 24.08
N TRP A 87 -7.13 25.38 24.03
CA TRP A 87 -8.17 25.64 25.03
C TRP A 87 -7.75 25.26 26.44
N ARG A 88 -7.06 24.12 26.61
CA ARG A 88 -6.61 23.66 27.93
C ARG A 88 -5.55 24.57 28.57
N PHE A 89 -4.72 25.21 27.74
CA PHE A 89 -3.65 26.11 28.20
C PHE A 89 -4.11 27.58 28.29
N LEU A 90 -4.86 28.08 27.30
CA LEU A 90 -5.32 29.47 27.26
C LEU A 90 -6.66 29.70 27.97
N GLY A 91 -7.47 28.66 28.17
CA GLY A 91 -8.76 28.78 28.87
C GLY A 91 -8.64 29.44 30.24
N PRO A 92 -7.69 29.03 31.10
CA PRO A 92 -7.46 29.70 32.39
C PRO A 92 -7.09 31.18 32.25
N LEU A 93 -6.28 31.55 31.25
CA LEU A 93 -5.91 32.95 31.00
C LEU A 93 -7.12 33.79 30.60
N PHE A 94 -8.06 33.21 29.84
CA PHE A 94 -9.32 33.86 29.48
C PHE A 94 -10.22 34.06 30.70
N THR A 95 -10.35 33.04 31.56
CA THR A 95 -11.16 33.15 32.80
C THR A 95 -10.60 34.17 33.80
N PHE A 96 -9.28 34.39 33.83
CA PHE A 96 -8.68 35.43 34.67
C PHE A 96 -8.89 36.85 34.12
N SER A 97 -9.06 37.00 32.80
CA SER A 97 -9.37 38.30 32.18
C SER A 97 -10.80 38.78 32.48
N GLU A 98 -11.73 37.85 32.67
CA GLU A 98 -13.15 38.16 32.92
C GLU A 98 -13.41 38.65 34.35
N VAL A 99 -12.51 38.34 35.30
CA VAL A 99 -12.58 38.85 36.68
C VAL A 99 -12.12 40.31 36.78
N ASN A 100 -11.47 40.85 35.74
CA ASN A 100 -10.77 42.13 35.86
C ASN A 100 -11.44 43.35 35.21
N GLU A 101 -12.51 43.26 34.41
CA GLU A 101 -13.23 44.49 34.00
C GLU A 101 -14.58 44.29 33.31
N THR A 102 -15.57 44.93 33.90
CA THR A 102 -16.93 45.26 33.45
C THR A 102 -17.01 46.07 32.13
N TYR A 103 -16.03 45.96 31.21
CA TYR A 103 -15.87 46.84 30.03
C TYR A 103 -15.56 46.14 28.68
N GLY A 104 -15.68 44.80 28.57
CA GLY A 104 -15.12 44.05 27.44
C GLY A 104 -16.06 43.46 26.36
N GLU A 105 -17.35 43.78 26.32
CA GLU A 105 -18.33 43.00 25.53
C GLU A 105 -18.15 43.01 24.00
N PHE A 106 -17.38 43.96 23.43
CA PHE A 106 -17.26 44.09 21.97
C PHE A 106 -15.99 43.47 21.35
N LEU A 107 -14.97 43.16 22.16
CA LEU A 107 -13.67 42.66 21.65
C LEU A 107 -13.52 41.13 21.74
N GLY A 108 -14.27 40.46 22.61
CA GLY A 108 -14.18 39.00 22.80
C GLY A 108 -14.66 38.17 21.59
N SER A 109 -15.63 38.67 20.83
CA SER A 109 -16.22 37.97 19.68
C SER A 109 -15.38 38.07 18.40
N TYR A 110 -14.48 39.05 18.28
CA TYR A 110 -13.61 39.21 17.10
C TYR A 110 -12.36 38.31 17.17
N VAL A 111 -11.82 38.11 18.37
CA VAL A 111 -10.62 37.28 18.59
C VAL A 111 -10.90 35.80 18.32
N SER A 112 -12.09 35.31 18.68
CA SER A 112 -12.48 33.90 18.48
C SER A 112 -12.61 33.53 16.99
N LEU A 113 -13.19 34.41 16.16
CA LEU A 113 -13.32 34.17 14.72
C LEU A 113 -11.96 34.20 14.02
N GLN A 114 -11.08 35.12 14.40
CA GLN A 114 -9.76 35.27 13.78
C GLN A 114 -8.83 34.10 14.11
N SER A 115 -8.88 33.56 15.33
CA SER A 115 -8.13 32.36 15.72
C SER A 115 -8.62 31.11 14.97
N LEU A 116 -9.93 30.94 14.78
CA LEU A 116 -10.49 29.84 13.99
C LEU A 116 -10.08 29.93 12.52
N CYS A 117 -10.10 31.13 11.92
CA CYS A 117 -9.65 31.35 10.55
C CYS A 117 -8.15 31.07 10.36
N LEU A 118 -7.29 31.52 11.28
CA LEU A 118 -5.85 31.24 11.21
C LEU A 118 -5.53 29.75 11.40
N ALA A 119 -6.24 29.06 12.29
CA ALA A 119 -6.12 27.60 12.43
C ALA A 119 -6.51 26.87 11.13
N ALA A 120 -7.63 27.26 10.52
CA ALA A 120 -8.07 26.68 9.24
C ALA A 120 -7.08 26.94 8.10
N LEU A 121 -6.54 28.17 7.99
CA LEU A 121 -5.56 28.53 6.96
C LEU A 121 -4.21 27.82 7.16
N SER A 122 -3.76 27.65 8.42
CA SER A 122 -2.51 26.94 8.71
C SER A 122 -2.57 25.46 8.36
N GLY A 123 -3.72 24.81 8.59
CA GLY A 123 -3.96 23.42 8.17
C GLY A 123 -3.91 23.24 6.65
N LEU A 124 -4.43 24.22 5.89
CA LEU A 124 -4.41 24.20 4.43
C LEU A 124 -3.02 24.47 3.83
N ALA A 125 -2.16 25.23 4.51
CA ALA A 125 -0.83 25.57 4.02
C ALA A 125 0.20 24.42 4.17
N PHE A 126 0.10 23.62 5.23
CA PHE A 126 1.04 22.51 5.46
C PHE A 126 0.66 21.22 4.69
N SER A 127 -0.62 21.03 4.38
CA SER A 127 -1.11 19.82 3.70
C SER A 127 -0.46 19.53 2.33
N PRO A 128 -0.29 20.50 1.41
CA PRO A 128 0.24 20.22 0.06
C PRO A 128 1.72 19.84 0.07
N ALA A 129 2.53 20.47 0.93
CA ALA A 129 3.97 20.22 1.01
C ALA A 129 4.26 18.85 1.65
N VAL A 130 3.56 18.53 2.75
CA VAL A 130 3.65 17.22 3.40
C VAL A 130 3.14 16.12 2.47
N TYR A 131 2.02 16.34 1.78
CA TYR A 131 1.50 15.40 0.79
C TYR A 131 2.50 15.16 -0.35
N LYS A 132 3.09 16.22 -0.90
CA LYS A 132 4.08 16.12 -1.99
C LYS A 132 5.37 15.43 -1.54
N TYR A 133 5.84 15.69 -0.32
CA TYR A 133 6.99 15.01 0.29
C TYR A 133 6.73 13.50 0.45
N LEU A 134 5.58 13.12 1.03
CA LEU A 134 5.20 11.72 1.22
C LEU A 134 5.05 11.00 -0.13
N ARG A 135 4.46 11.66 -1.14
CA ARG A 135 4.35 11.13 -2.50
C ARG A 135 5.71 10.85 -3.15
N ASN A 136 6.67 11.78 -3.01
CA ASN A 136 8.02 11.60 -3.58
C ASN A 136 8.79 10.49 -2.86
N LYS A 137 8.69 10.41 -1.53
CA LYS A 137 9.36 9.36 -0.76
C LYS A 137 8.83 7.98 -1.11
N ARG A 138 7.52 7.84 -1.38
CA ARG A 138 6.96 6.55 -1.80
C ARG A 138 7.51 6.08 -3.14
N ARG A 139 7.71 6.97 -4.13
CA ARG A 139 8.32 6.61 -5.43
C ARG A 139 9.73 6.04 -5.33
N SER A 140 10.53 6.46 -4.33
CA SER A 140 11.91 5.97 -4.19
C SER A 140 12.03 4.55 -3.65
N TRP A 141 10.91 3.92 -3.24
CA TRP A 141 10.92 2.54 -2.73
C TRP A 141 10.67 1.51 -3.85
N TRP A 142 10.24 1.98 -5.03
CA TRP A 142 9.89 1.14 -6.18
C TRP A 142 10.92 1.22 -7.33
N ASN A 143 11.91 2.12 -7.21
CA ASN A 143 13.07 2.22 -8.10
C ASN A 143 14.30 1.70 -7.37
#